data_AF-A0A093JXM3-F1
#
_entry.id   AF-A0A093JXM3-F1
#
_cell.length_a   1.000
_cell.length_b   1.000
_cell.length_c   1.000
_cell.angle_alpha   90.00
_cell.angle_beta   90.00
_cell.angle_gamma   90.00
#
_symmetry.space_group_name_H-M   'P 1'
#
loop_
_entity.id
_entity.type
_entity.pdbx_description
1 polymer ?
#
loop_
_entity_poly.entity_id
_entity_poly.type
_entity_poly.pdbx_seq_one_letter_code
_entity_poly.pdbx_strand_id
1 'polypeptide(L)'
;QEMLEALKALSTFFFENSLRTRRNLRGDIERRSLAINEEFVHIFKQVKEELESINEDVQAMSSCCEDMSSRLKAAKEQTQDLIVKTTKLQAENQRLEMKAQVADAFIAKFQLTPDEMNLLRGTKDEPITEDFFKALGRVKQIHDDVKILLRTNQQRAGLEIMEQMALLQETSYERLYRWTQNECRTLTQESCDISPVLTQAMEALQDRPVLYKYTLDEFGTARRSAVVRGFIDALTRGGVGGTPRPIEMHSHDPLRYVGDMLAWLHQATASEKEHLEAMLKLVTIQGVEENIQEVVGHITEGVCRPLKVRIEQVIVAEPGAVLLYKISNLLKFYHHTISGIVGNSAATLLTTIEEMHLLSKKIFFNSLSLHASKLMDKVELPPPDLGPSSALNQTLTLLREVLASHDSSVVPLDARQADFVQVLSCVLDPLLQMCTMSASNLGTADMATFMVNSLYMMKTTLALFEFTDKRLEMLQFQIEAHLDTLINEQASYVLTRAGLSYIYNTVQQHKPEQGPLSNLPSLDSVSLKAAMAQFDRYLSAPDSLLMSQLNFLLSATVKDQIIKQSTELVCRAYGELYAAVMNPSNEYKDPETILHRTPHQVQTLLS
;
A
#
# COMPACT_ATOMS: atom_id res chain seq x y z
N GLN A 1 -101.41 122.52 -31.23
CA GLN A 1 -100.18 122.88 -30.49
C GLN A 1 -99.02 123.12 -31.45
N GLU A 2 -98.83 122.25 -32.44
CA GLU A 2 -97.83 122.40 -33.51
C GLU A 2 -97.97 123.69 -34.36
N MET A 3 -99.19 124.15 -34.67
CA MET A 3 -99.38 125.46 -35.33
C MET A 3 -98.87 126.63 -34.47
N LEU A 4 -98.98 126.53 -33.15
CA LEU A 4 -98.59 127.57 -32.19
C LEU A 4 -97.08 127.62 -32.02
N GLU A 5 -96.41 126.46 -32.11
CA GLU A 5 -94.94 126.38 -32.18
C GLU A 5 -94.40 126.83 -33.53
N ALA A 6 -95.05 126.48 -34.64
CA ALA A 6 -94.70 126.99 -35.97
C ALA A 6 -94.80 128.51 -36.02
N LEU A 7 -95.84 129.10 -35.41
CA LEU A 7 -96.00 130.56 -35.29
C LEU A 7 -94.96 131.19 -34.34
N LYS A 8 -94.58 130.52 -33.23
CA LYS A 8 -93.48 130.98 -32.37
C LYS A 8 -92.15 130.98 -33.12
N ALA A 9 -91.86 129.94 -33.89
CA ALA A 9 -90.65 129.85 -34.71
C ALA A 9 -90.65 130.84 -35.89
N LEU A 10 -91.81 131.19 -36.44
CA LEU A 10 -91.93 132.29 -37.41
C LEU A 10 -91.76 133.67 -36.77
N SER A 11 -92.23 133.84 -35.51
CA SER A 11 -92.16 135.11 -34.78
C SER A 11 -90.75 135.52 -34.37
N THR A 12 -89.79 134.58 -34.30
CA THR A 12 -88.40 134.90 -33.97
C THR A 12 -87.64 135.59 -35.11
N PHE A 13 -88.20 135.68 -36.32
CA PHE A 13 -87.49 136.26 -37.48
C PHE A 13 -88.34 137.23 -38.33
N PHE A 14 -89.67 137.28 -38.13
CA PHE A 14 -90.56 138.25 -38.79
C PHE A 14 -90.81 139.45 -37.89
N PHE A 15 -89.97 140.49 -38.00
CA PHE A 15 -90.15 141.71 -37.18
C PHE A 15 -90.82 142.88 -37.91
N GLU A 16 -90.81 142.97 -39.25
CA GLU A 16 -91.57 144.00 -40.00
C GLU A 16 -92.12 143.52 -41.36
N ASN A 17 -93.37 143.92 -41.64
CA ASN A 17 -94.15 143.49 -42.80
C ASN A 17 -93.98 144.46 -43.98
N SER A 18 -92.91 144.25 -44.76
CA SER A 18 -92.65 144.97 -46.00
C SER A 18 -92.76 144.01 -47.21
N LEU A 19 -93.00 144.56 -48.39
CA LEU A 19 -93.06 143.78 -49.64
C LEU A 19 -91.76 143.00 -49.94
N ARG A 20 -90.62 143.41 -49.37
CA ARG A 20 -89.32 142.73 -49.49
C ARG A 20 -89.22 141.51 -48.56
N THR A 21 -89.67 141.61 -47.32
CA THR A 21 -89.62 140.51 -46.34
C THR A 21 -90.58 139.36 -46.69
N ARG A 22 -91.72 139.66 -47.30
CA ARG A 22 -92.67 138.63 -47.78
C ARG A 22 -92.12 137.76 -48.91
N ARG A 23 -91.18 138.28 -49.71
CA ARG A 23 -90.58 137.58 -50.85
C ARG A 23 -89.40 136.68 -50.46
N ASN A 24 -88.70 137.01 -49.37
CA ASN A 24 -87.52 136.27 -48.92
C ASN A 24 -87.81 135.16 -47.90
N LEU A 25 -89.00 135.15 -47.28
CA LEU A 25 -89.34 134.18 -46.23
C LEU A 25 -89.21 132.71 -46.67
N ARG A 26 -89.71 132.39 -47.87
CA ARG A 26 -89.63 131.03 -48.40
C ARG A 26 -88.17 130.57 -48.54
N GLY A 27 -87.30 131.47 -49.01
CA GLY A 27 -85.87 131.18 -49.16
C GLY A 27 -85.14 130.98 -47.84
N ASP A 28 -85.53 131.70 -46.77
CA ASP A 28 -84.90 131.53 -45.45
C ASP A 28 -85.39 130.27 -44.72
N ILE A 29 -86.68 129.90 -44.87
CA ILE A 29 -87.21 128.63 -44.34
C ILE A 29 -86.59 127.44 -45.08
N GLU A 30 -86.49 127.50 -46.41
CA GLU A 30 -85.87 126.44 -47.22
C GLU A 30 -84.38 126.27 -46.88
N ARG A 31 -83.61 127.36 -46.69
CA ARG A 31 -82.19 127.27 -46.29
C ARG A 31 -81.99 126.62 -44.92
N ARG A 32 -82.87 126.89 -43.95
CA ARG A 32 -82.76 126.30 -42.62
C ARG A 32 -83.21 124.84 -42.59
N SER A 33 -84.25 124.49 -43.35
CA SER A 33 -84.65 123.10 -43.55
C SER A 33 -83.52 122.29 -44.20
N LEU A 34 -82.83 122.88 -45.19
CA LEU A 34 -81.66 122.26 -45.80
C LEU A 34 -80.53 122.03 -44.79
N ALA A 35 -80.20 123.05 -43.97
CA ALA A 35 -79.15 122.93 -42.95
C ALA A 35 -79.44 121.84 -41.91
N ILE A 36 -80.69 121.73 -41.44
CA ILE A 36 -81.10 120.68 -40.49
C ILE A 36 -81.02 119.29 -41.14
N ASN A 37 -81.43 119.15 -42.41
CA ASN A 37 -81.33 117.88 -43.13
C ASN A 37 -79.86 117.50 -43.39
N GLU A 38 -78.98 118.46 -43.69
CA GLU A 38 -77.53 118.22 -43.85
C GLU A 38 -76.89 117.77 -42.54
N GLU A 39 -77.25 118.39 -41.41
CA GLU A 39 -76.77 118.00 -40.08
C GLU A 39 -77.25 116.59 -39.70
N PHE A 40 -78.51 116.26 -40.00
CA PHE A 40 -79.07 114.93 -39.73
C PHE A 40 -78.39 113.84 -40.57
N VAL A 41 -78.13 114.11 -41.86
CA VAL A 41 -77.38 113.19 -42.74
C VAL A 41 -75.95 113.00 -42.24
N HIS A 42 -75.30 114.05 -41.72
CA HIS A 42 -73.94 113.93 -41.21
C HIS A 42 -73.87 113.03 -39.97
N ILE A 43 -74.79 113.20 -39.02
CA ILE A 43 -74.88 112.37 -37.81
C ILE A 43 -75.22 110.92 -38.17
N PHE A 44 -76.20 110.69 -39.07
CA PHE A 44 -76.58 109.34 -39.47
C PHE A 44 -75.47 108.61 -40.23
N LYS A 45 -74.66 109.34 -40.99
CA LYS A 45 -73.49 108.78 -41.68
C LYS A 45 -72.46 108.25 -40.69
N GLN A 46 -72.19 108.99 -39.62
CA GLN A 46 -71.25 108.55 -38.59
C GLN A 46 -71.74 107.30 -37.84
N VAL A 47 -73.04 107.23 -37.52
CA VAL A 47 -73.64 106.04 -36.89
C VAL A 47 -73.63 104.83 -37.84
N LYS A 48 -73.83 105.07 -39.14
CA LYS A 48 -73.76 104.01 -40.14
C LYS A 48 -72.33 103.44 -40.25
N GLU A 49 -71.32 104.31 -40.28
CA GLU A 49 -69.90 103.90 -40.37
C GLU A 49 -69.48 103.10 -39.13
N GLU A 50 -69.88 103.51 -37.92
CA GLU A 50 -69.64 102.75 -36.69
C GLU A 50 -70.34 101.38 -36.70
N LEU A 51 -71.58 101.30 -37.20
CA LEU A 51 -72.32 100.04 -37.27
C LEU A 51 -71.75 99.09 -38.35
N GLU A 52 -71.29 99.62 -39.48
CA GLU A 52 -70.59 98.85 -40.51
C GLU A 52 -69.26 98.29 -39.96
N SER A 53 -68.51 99.08 -39.19
CA SER A 53 -67.28 98.63 -38.52
C SER A 53 -67.54 97.49 -37.53
N ILE A 54 -68.57 97.59 -36.69
CA ILE A 54 -68.91 96.53 -35.73
C ILE A 54 -69.35 95.26 -36.47
N ASN A 55 -70.08 95.38 -37.58
CA ASN A 55 -70.49 94.23 -38.36
C ASN A 55 -69.29 93.55 -39.05
N GLU A 56 -68.31 94.32 -39.53
CA GLU A 56 -67.04 93.80 -40.04
C GLU A 56 -66.25 93.07 -38.93
N ASP A 57 -66.16 93.64 -37.73
CA ASP A 57 -65.47 93.02 -36.59
C ASP A 57 -66.16 91.71 -36.14
N VAL A 58 -67.50 91.68 -36.13
CA VAL A 58 -68.27 90.47 -35.78
C VAL A 58 -68.10 89.39 -36.85
N GLN A 59 -68.09 89.75 -38.14
CA GLN A 59 -67.79 88.81 -39.22
C GLN A 59 -66.35 88.29 -39.14
N ALA A 60 -65.38 89.16 -38.85
CA ALA A 60 -63.98 88.77 -38.66
C ALA A 60 -63.83 87.83 -37.45
N MET A 61 -64.53 88.09 -36.35
CA MET A 61 -64.51 87.22 -35.17
C MET A 61 -65.17 85.86 -35.44
N SER A 62 -66.32 85.84 -36.13
CA SER A 62 -66.98 84.59 -36.53
C SER A 62 -66.07 83.75 -37.43
N SER A 63 -65.44 84.39 -38.42
CA SER A 63 -64.47 83.72 -39.30
C SER A 63 -63.26 83.19 -38.53
N CYS A 64 -62.71 83.98 -37.59
CA CYS A 64 -61.58 83.54 -36.77
C CYS A 64 -61.94 82.38 -35.84
N CYS A 65 -63.14 82.36 -35.26
CA CYS A 65 -63.59 81.25 -34.42
C CYS A 65 -63.83 79.96 -35.23
N GLU A 66 -64.37 80.06 -36.44
CA GLU A 66 -64.50 78.94 -37.36
C GLU A 66 -63.13 78.41 -37.80
N ASP A 67 -62.20 79.30 -38.15
CA ASP A 67 -60.82 78.96 -38.48
C ASP A 67 -60.08 78.30 -37.32
N MET A 68 -60.27 78.79 -36.10
CA MET A 68 -59.60 78.22 -34.93
C MET A 68 -60.18 76.85 -34.58
N SER A 69 -61.50 76.68 -34.72
CA SER A 69 -62.18 75.39 -34.51
C SER A 69 -61.78 74.36 -35.57
N SER A 70 -61.67 74.78 -36.84
CA SER A 70 -61.22 73.92 -37.93
C SER A 70 -59.75 73.49 -37.74
N ARG A 71 -58.87 74.43 -37.37
CA ARG A 71 -57.46 74.14 -37.03
C ARG A 71 -57.33 73.23 -35.82
N LEU A 72 -58.14 73.42 -34.78
CA LEU A 72 -58.12 72.57 -33.59
C LEU A 72 -58.59 71.14 -33.90
N LYS A 73 -59.64 70.98 -34.72
CA LYS A 73 -60.10 69.66 -35.18
C LYS A 73 -59.05 68.97 -36.05
N ALA A 74 -58.47 69.68 -37.00
CA ALA A 74 -57.41 69.14 -37.86
C ALA A 74 -56.18 68.73 -37.03
N ALA A 75 -55.75 69.56 -36.08
CA ALA A 75 -54.64 69.23 -35.18
C ALA A 75 -54.98 68.04 -34.27
N LYS A 76 -56.22 67.93 -33.78
CA LYS A 76 -56.65 66.80 -32.94
C LYS A 76 -56.66 65.49 -33.72
N GLU A 77 -57.19 65.47 -34.95
CA GLU A 77 -57.17 64.28 -35.81
C GLU A 77 -55.74 63.86 -36.16
N GLN A 78 -54.88 64.82 -36.51
CA GLN A 78 -53.48 64.55 -36.82
C GLN A 78 -52.70 64.06 -35.58
N THR A 79 -52.95 64.64 -34.40
CA THR A 79 -52.30 64.25 -33.14
C THR A 79 -52.82 62.89 -32.65
N GLN A 80 -54.10 62.57 -32.87
CA GLN A 80 -54.66 61.27 -32.49
C GLN A 80 -54.04 60.13 -33.30
N ASP A 81 -53.89 60.29 -34.63
CA ASP A 81 -53.19 59.30 -35.46
C ASP A 81 -51.72 59.17 -35.02
N LEU A 82 -51.07 60.30 -34.69
CA LEU A 82 -49.69 60.30 -34.20
C LEU A 82 -49.57 59.59 -32.83
N ILE A 83 -50.46 59.84 -31.87
CA ILE A 83 -50.49 59.16 -30.56
C ILE A 83 -50.72 57.66 -30.72
N VAL A 84 -51.63 57.24 -31.61
CA VAL A 84 -51.87 55.82 -31.87
C VAL A 84 -50.64 55.17 -32.49
N LYS A 85 -49.96 55.85 -33.42
CA LYS A 85 -48.69 55.37 -33.99
C LYS A 85 -47.59 55.33 -32.93
N THR A 86 -47.46 56.35 -32.09
CA THR A 86 -46.45 56.40 -31.02
C THR A 86 -46.66 55.32 -29.97
N THR A 87 -47.90 55.07 -29.53
CA THR A 87 -48.21 54.00 -28.57
C THR A 87 -47.98 52.61 -29.16
N LYS A 88 -48.33 52.38 -30.43
CA LYS A 88 -47.99 51.14 -31.15
C LYS A 88 -46.48 50.96 -31.25
N LEU A 89 -45.75 51.99 -31.67
CA LEU A 89 -44.29 51.95 -31.75
C LEU A 89 -43.64 51.73 -30.38
N GLN A 90 -44.17 52.32 -29.32
CA GLN A 90 -43.67 52.14 -27.97
C GLN A 90 -43.91 50.72 -27.45
N ALA A 91 -45.08 50.14 -27.72
CA ALA A 91 -45.37 48.74 -27.42
C ALA A 91 -44.50 47.78 -28.25
N GLU A 92 -44.27 48.07 -29.53
CA GLU A 92 -43.34 47.33 -30.37
C GLU A 92 -41.90 47.44 -29.88
N ASN A 93 -41.47 48.62 -29.45
CA ASN A 93 -40.13 48.85 -28.92
C ASN A 93 -39.92 48.07 -27.61
N GLN A 94 -40.88 48.12 -26.67
CA GLN A 94 -40.83 47.28 -25.46
C GLN A 94 -40.78 45.78 -25.78
N ARG A 95 -41.55 45.33 -26.78
CA ARG A 95 -41.52 43.93 -27.22
C ARG A 95 -40.18 43.56 -27.85
N LEU A 96 -39.60 44.46 -28.64
CA LEU A 96 -38.27 44.26 -29.26
C LEU A 96 -37.18 44.27 -28.20
N GLU A 97 -37.25 45.14 -27.20
CA GLU A 97 -36.32 45.21 -26.09
C GLU A 97 -36.37 43.95 -25.23
N MET A 98 -37.58 43.46 -24.90
CA MET A 98 -37.73 42.19 -24.19
C MET A 98 -37.18 41.02 -25.03
N LYS A 99 -37.41 41.02 -26.35
CA LYS A 99 -36.82 40.00 -27.24
C LYS A 99 -35.31 40.09 -27.32
N ALA A 100 -34.74 41.30 -27.33
CA ALA A 100 -33.30 41.52 -27.31
C ALA A 100 -32.69 40.98 -26.01
N GLN A 101 -33.27 41.31 -24.85
CA GLN A 101 -32.83 40.78 -23.56
C GLN A 101 -32.88 39.24 -23.50
N VAL A 102 -33.93 38.63 -24.05
CA VAL A 102 -34.05 37.17 -24.13
C VAL A 102 -33.01 36.58 -25.09
N ALA A 103 -32.75 37.24 -26.22
CA ALA A 103 -31.72 36.81 -27.17
C ALA A 103 -30.31 36.92 -26.56
N ASP A 104 -30.02 38.00 -25.83
CA ASP A 104 -28.75 38.21 -25.13
C ASP A 104 -28.56 37.16 -24.02
N ALA A 105 -29.61 36.89 -23.24
CA ALA A 105 -29.58 35.82 -22.25
C ALA A 105 -29.41 34.43 -22.88
N PHE A 106 -30.02 34.20 -24.05
CA PHE A 106 -29.86 32.97 -24.81
C PHE A 106 -28.43 32.80 -25.34
N ILE A 107 -27.85 33.84 -25.93
CA ILE A 107 -26.46 33.84 -26.40
C ILE A 107 -25.48 33.63 -25.24
N ALA A 108 -25.63 34.37 -24.14
CA ALA A 108 -24.77 34.22 -22.97
C ALA A 108 -24.83 32.82 -22.34
N LYS A 109 -25.98 32.14 -22.46
CA LYS A 109 -26.20 30.82 -21.89
C LYS A 109 -25.78 29.68 -22.82
N PHE A 110 -25.96 29.81 -24.13
CA PHE A 110 -25.77 28.71 -25.09
C PHE A 110 -24.60 28.90 -26.07
N GLN A 111 -23.96 30.06 -26.09
CA GLN A 111 -22.80 30.34 -26.92
C GLN A 111 -21.56 30.54 -26.03
N LEU A 112 -20.46 29.86 -26.39
CA LEU A 112 -19.16 30.07 -25.76
C LEU A 112 -18.57 31.41 -26.21
N THR A 113 -17.81 32.03 -25.34
CA THR A 113 -17.01 33.20 -25.72
C THR A 113 -15.91 32.77 -26.72
N PRO A 114 -15.51 33.67 -27.64
CA PRO A 114 -14.45 33.36 -28.60
C PRO A 114 -13.12 33.00 -27.89
N ASP A 115 -12.89 33.54 -26.70
CA ASP A 115 -11.72 33.21 -25.87
C ASP A 115 -11.79 31.77 -25.34
N GLU A 116 -12.94 31.32 -24.82
CA GLU A 116 -13.14 29.92 -24.42
C GLU A 116 -13.00 28.97 -25.61
N MET A 117 -13.51 29.37 -26.78
CA MET A 117 -13.41 28.55 -27.99
C MET A 117 -11.96 28.45 -28.50
N ASN A 118 -11.18 29.52 -28.38
CA ASN A 118 -9.74 29.52 -28.65
C ASN A 118 -8.97 28.70 -27.61
N LEU A 119 -9.35 28.76 -26.34
CA LEU A 119 -8.72 27.98 -25.26
C LEU A 119 -8.95 26.48 -25.44
N LEU A 120 -10.12 26.07 -25.94
CA LEU A 120 -10.43 24.67 -26.25
C LEU A 120 -9.78 24.21 -27.58
N ARG A 121 -9.78 25.06 -28.61
CA ARG A 121 -9.20 24.77 -29.95
C ARG A 121 -7.72 25.12 -30.11
N GLY A 122 -7.09 25.66 -29.07
CA GLY A 122 -5.72 26.17 -29.08
C GLY A 122 -4.69 25.18 -29.63
N THR A 123 -3.56 25.74 -30.07
CA THR A 123 -2.49 24.99 -30.73
C THR A 123 -1.90 23.89 -29.84
N LYS A 124 -1.37 22.84 -30.48
CA LYS A 124 -0.90 21.60 -29.85
C LYS A 124 0.12 21.77 -28.70
N ASP A 125 0.82 22.91 -28.62
CA ASP A 125 1.91 23.16 -27.68
C ASP A 125 1.58 24.16 -26.55
N GLU A 126 0.35 24.68 -26.47
CA GLU A 126 -0.03 25.54 -25.35
C GLU A 126 -0.31 24.73 -24.08
N PRO A 127 0.26 25.10 -22.91
CA PRO A 127 0.04 24.40 -21.66
C PRO A 127 -1.43 24.50 -21.24
N ILE A 128 -1.96 23.39 -20.75
CA ILE A 128 -3.32 23.36 -20.19
C ILE A 128 -3.27 24.08 -18.83
N THR A 129 -4.07 25.14 -18.71
CA THR A 129 -4.27 25.90 -17.46
C THR A 129 -5.61 25.57 -16.83
N GLU A 130 -5.81 25.98 -15.57
CA GLU A 130 -7.10 25.81 -14.87
C GLU A 130 -8.30 26.38 -15.65
N ASP A 131 -8.07 27.38 -16.48
CA ASP A 131 -9.11 28.01 -17.30
C ASP A 131 -9.62 27.08 -18.41
N PHE A 132 -8.82 26.11 -18.86
CA PHE A 132 -9.27 25.05 -19.77
C PHE A 132 -10.31 24.16 -19.11
N PHE A 133 -10.11 23.78 -17.84
CA PHE A 133 -11.07 22.95 -17.11
C PHE A 133 -12.38 23.70 -16.83
N LYS A 134 -12.31 25.02 -16.56
CA LYS A 134 -13.50 25.88 -16.45
C LYS A 134 -14.27 25.94 -17.77
N ALA A 135 -13.58 26.13 -18.89
CA ALA A 135 -14.20 26.14 -20.22
C ALA A 135 -14.81 24.78 -20.58
N LEU A 136 -14.13 23.67 -20.26
CA LEU A 136 -14.67 22.32 -20.46
C LEU A 136 -15.91 22.06 -19.59
N GLY A 137 -15.90 22.54 -18.34
CA GLY A 137 -17.07 22.49 -17.44
C GLY A 137 -18.25 23.28 -18.00
N ARG A 138 -17.99 24.47 -18.56
CA ARG A 138 -18.99 25.29 -19.26
C ARG A 138 -19.59 24.54 -20.46
N VAL A 139 -18.76 23.90 -21.30
CA VAL A 139 -19.24 23.10 -22.45
C VAL A 139 -20.18 21.98 -21.99
N LYS A 140 -19.84 21.28 -20.91
CA LYS A 140 -20.72 20.22 -20.36
C LYS A 140 -22.04 20.79 -19.86
N GLN A 141 -22.02 21.91 -19.14
CA GLN A 141 -23.23 22.58 -18.68
C GLN A 141 -24.12 23.00 -19.85
N ILE A 142 -23.53 23.59 -20.90
CA ILE A 142 -24.27 23.96 -22.12
C ILE A 142 -24.87 22.70 -22.77
N HIS A 143 -24.10 21.63 -22.91
CA HIS A 143 -24.58 20.38 -23.49
C HIS A 143 -25.76 19.78 -22.68
N ASP A 144 -25.74 19.87 -21.36
CA ASP A 144 -26.85 19.43 -20.50
C ASP A 144 -28.06 20.38 -20.54
N ASP A 145 -27.85 21.69 -20.54
CA ASP A 145 -28.91 22.69 -20.68
C ASP A 145 -29.61 22.59 -22.05
N VAL A 146 -28.88 22.20 -23.09
CA VAL A 146 -29.45 21.94 -24.42
C VAL A 146 -30.42 20.76 -24.42
N LYS A 147 -30.27 19.76 -23.53
CA LYS A 147 -31.28 18.70 -23.35
C LYS A 147 -32.62 19.25 -22.90
N ILE A 148 -32.63 20.35 -22.15
CA ILE A 148 -33.86 21.04 -21.74
C ILE A 148 -34.47 21.76 -22.96
N LEU A 149 -33.66 22.42 -23.80
CA LEU A 149 -34.11 23.05 -25.04
C LEU A 149 -34.72 22.05 -26.04
N LEU A 150 -34.22 20.82 -26.10
CA LEU A 150 -34.77 19.76 -26.95
C LEU A 150 -36.19 19.33 -26.54
N ARG A 151 -36.62 19.61 -25.31
CA ARG A 151 -38.01 19.39 -24.84
C ARG A 151 -38.97 20.49 -25.29
N THR A 152 -38.46 21.58 -25.85
CA THR A 152 -39.23 22.73 -26.34
C THR A 152 -39.41 22.71 -27.87
N ASN A 153 -40.27 23.60 -28.39
CA ASN A 153 -40.63 23.67 -29.82
C ASN A 153 -39.49 24.02 -30.80
N GLN A 154 -38.28 24.36 -30.33
CA GLN A 154 -37.12 24.72 -31.18
C GLN A 154 -36.04 23.63 -31.19
N GLN A 155 -36.44 22.44 -31.64
CA GLN A 155 -35.59 21.24 -31.66
C GLN A 155 -34.36 21.38 -32.57
N ARG A 156 -34.47 22.10 -33.70
CA ARG A 156 -33.39 22.21 -34.70
C ARG A 156 -32.16 22.98 -34.19
N ALA A 157 -32.38 24.14 -33.57
CA ALA A 157 -31.30 24.93 -32.97
C ALA A 157 -30.68 24.19 -31.78
N GLY A 158 -31.49 23.49 -30.98
CA GLY A 158 -30.99 22.63 -29.91
C GLY A 158 -30.10 21.49 -30.44
N LEU A 159 -30.50 20.82 -31.52
CA LEU A 159 -29.71 19.76 -32.16
C LEU A 159 -28.37 20.29 -32.70
N GLU A 160 -28.38 21.43 -33.40
CA GLU A 160 -27.16 22.03 -33.95
C GLU A 160 -26.17 22.45 -32.85
N ILE A 161 -26.65 23.08 -31.77
CA ILE A 161 -25.79 23.45 -30.63
C ILE A 161 -25.28 22.18 -29.93
N MET A 162 -26.12 21.16 -29.74
CA MET A 162 -25.71 19.89 -29.13
C MET A 162 -24.58 19.22 -29.93
N GLU A 163 -24.71 19.15 -31.26
CA GLU A 163 -23.69 18.57 -32.15
C GLU A 163 -22.38 19.38 -32.09
N GLN A 164 -22.46 20.72 -32.12
CA GLN A 164 -21.28 21.58 -32.00
C GLN A 164 -20.58 21.41 -30.64
N MET A 165 -21.34 21.36 -29.54
CA MET A 165 -20.80 21.17 -28.19
C MET A 165 -20.21 19.77 -28.03
N ALA A 166 -20.83 18.73 -28.60
CA ALA A 166 -20.30 17.37 -28.59
C ALA A 166 -18.96 17.29 -29.35
N LEU A 167 -18.86 17.90 -30.53
CA LEU A 167 -17.62 17.96 -31.30
C LEU A 167 -16.52 18.74 -30.55
N LEU A 168 -16.87 19.86 -29.92
CA LEU A 168 -15.95 20.62 -29.07
C LEU A 168 -15.50 19.79 -27.86
N GLN A 169 -16.40 19.04 -27.25
CA GLN A 169 -16.08 18.16 -26.14
C GLN A 169 -15.12 17.04 -26.57
N GLU A 170 -15.35 16.38 -27.70
CA GLU A 170 -14.44 15.36 -28.23
C GLU A 170 -13.05 15.91 -28.55
N THR A 171 -12.98 17.04 -29.26
CA THR A 171 -11.69 17.69 -29.58
C THR A 171 -10.94 18.16 -28.34
N SER A 172 -11.67 18.63 -27.32
CA SER A 172 -11.09 19.02 -26.03
C SER A 172 -10.53 17.82 -25.27
N TYR A 173 -11.25 16.70 -25.23
CA TYR A 173 -10.75 15.46 -24.61
C TYR A 173 -9.56 14.88 -25.37
N GLU A 174 -9.54 14.94 -26.69
CA GLU A 174 -8.38 14.50 -27.48
C GLU A 174 -7.14 15.36 -27.18
N ARG A 175 -7.31 16.68 -27.07
CA ARG A 175 -6.23 17.58 -26.67
C ARG A 175 -5.76 17.32 -25.23
N LEU A 176 -6.69 17.17 -24.29
CA LEU A 176 -6.39 16.84 -22.90
C LEU A 176 -5.63 15.51 -22.81
N TYR A 177 -6.08 14.48 -23.52
CA TYR A 177 -5.42 13.18 -23.58
C TYR A 177 -3.98 13.29 -24.11
N ARG A 178 -3.77 13.99 -25.24
CA ARG A 178 -2.42 14.16 -25.82
C ARG A 178 -1.48 14.95 -24.92
N TRP A 179 -1.97 16.01 -24.28
CA TRP A 179 -1.18 16.77 -23.31
C TRP A 179 -0.82 15.90 -22.11
N THR A 180 -1.80 15.19 -21.55
CA THR A 180 -1.60 14.30 -20.41
C THR A 180 -0.60 13.19 -20.73
N GLN A 181 -0.68 12.59 -21.93
CA GLN A 181 0.29 11.61 -22.40
C GLN A 181 1.71 12.20 -22.51
N ASN A 182 1.85 13.44 -22.97
CA ASN A 182 3.15 14.09 -23.05
C ASN A 182 3.74 14.38 -21.67
N GLU A 183 2.92 14.88 -20.74
CA GLU A 183 3.33 15.06 -19.34
C GLU A 183 3.69 13.73 -18.67
N CYS A 184 2.91 12.66 -18.89
CA CYS A 184 3.27 11.33 -18.37
C CYS A 184 4.64 10.84 -18.89
N ARG A 185 5.02 11.20 -20.12
CA ARG A 185 6.34 10.87 -20.68
C ARG A 185 7.47 11.70 -20.09
N THR A 186 7.23 12.96 -19.76
CA THR A 186 8.23 13.86 -19.14
C THR A 186 8.48 13.51 -17.67
N LEU A 187 7.55 12.84 -17.00
CA LEU A 187 7.67 12.30 -15.63
C LEU A 187 8.65 11.11 -15.54
N THR A 188 9.82 11.19 -16.18
CA THR A 188 10.88 10.18 -16.14
C THR A 188 11.98 10.49 -15.13
N GLN A 189 11.88 11.60 -14.39
CA GLN A 189 12.83 11.97 -13.32
C GLN A 189 12.50 11.24 -12.01
N GLU A 190 13.52 11.09 -11.14
CA GLU A 190 13.41 10.39 -9.84
C GLU A 190 12.57 11.16 -8.82
N SER A 191 12.56 12.50 -8.88
CA SER A 191 11.61 13.36 -8.17
C SER A 191 10.43 13.66 -9.08
N CYS A 192 9.30 13.00 -8.85
CA CYS A 192 8.09 13.19 -9.63
C CYS A 192 7.18 14.19 -8.89
N ASP A 193 7.35 15.47 -9.19
CA ASP A 193 6.43 16.50 -8.72
C ASP A 193 5.17 16.46 -9.58
N ILE A 194 4.12 15.84 -9.05
CA ILE A 194 2.83 15.77 -9.73
C ILE A 194 2.19 17.15 -9.72
N SER A 195 2.11 17.75 -10.91
CA SER A 195 1.44 19.03 -11.10
C SER A 195 -0.04 18.91 -10.72
N PRO A 196 -0.63 19.89 -10.01
CA PRO A 196 -2.06 19.89 -9.70
C PRO A 196 -2.94 19.86 -10.97
N VAL A 197 -2.43 20.38 -12.09
CA VAL A 197 -3.08 20.34 -13.40
C VAL A 197 -3.22 18.89 -13.90
N LEU A 198 -2.24 18.03 -13.62
CA LEU A 198 -2.29 16.60 -13.99
C LEU A 198 -3.37 15.86 -13.18
N THR A 199 -3.50 16.15 -11.88
CA THR A 199 -4.56 15.59 -11.05
C THR A 199 -5.95 16.01 -11.55
N GLN A 200 -6.13 17.28 -11.93
CA GLN A 200 -7.37 17.77 -12.55
C GLN A 200 -7.62 17.15 -13.94
N ALA A 201 -6.56 16.90 -14.72
CA ALA A 201 -6.67 16.21 -16.00
C ALA A 201 -7.19 14.78 -15.84
N MET A 202 -6.68 14.04 -14.85
CA MET A 202 -7.15 12.68 -14.55
C MET A 202 -8.59 12.65 -14.04
N GLU A 203 -9.00 13.65 -13.24
CA GLU A 203 -10.40 13.85 -12.84
C GLU A 203 -11.29 14.09 -14.07
N ALA A 204 -10.89 14.95 -15.01
CA ALA A 204 -11.69 15.22 -16.20
C ALA A 204 -11.76 14.00 -17.15
N LEU A 205 -10.66 13.26 -17.30
CA LEU A 205 -10.58 12.06 -18.15
C LEU A 205 -11.44 10.89 -17.63
N GLN A 206 -11.87 10.93 -16.36
CA GLN A 206 -12.73 9.90 -15.76
C GLN A 206 -14.07 9.71 -16.52
N ASP A 207 -14.56 10.76 -17.18
CA ASP A 207 -15.78 10.72 -18.01
C ASP A 207 -15.64 9.85 -19.27
N ARG A 208 -14.40 9.53 -19.67
CA ARG A 208 -14.06 8.71 -20.83
C ARG A 208 -13.15 7.55 -20.38
N PRO A 209 -13.72 6.44 -19.86
CA PRO A 209 -12.95 5.34 -19.26
C PRO A 209 -11.84 4.77 -20.14
N VAL A 210 -12.05 4.75 -21.47
CA VAL A 210 -11.07 4.26 -22.44
C VAL A 210 -9.82 5.15 -22.48
N LEU A 211 -9.99 6.47 -22.55
CA LEU A 211 -8.88 7.43 -22.56
C LEU A 211 -8.15 7.45 -21.21
N TYR A 212 -8.91 7.36 -20.12
CA TYR A 212 -8.37 7.23 -18.76
C TYR A 212 -7.44 6.02 -18.64
N LYS A 213 -7.89 4.83 -19.09
CA LYS A 213 -7.08 3.60 -19.02
C LYS A 213 -5.80 3.71 -19.87
N TYR A 214 -5.90 4.20 -21.11
CA TYR A 214 -4.69 4.39 -21.94
C TYR A 214 -3.70 5.39 -21.34
N THR A 215 -4.18 6.41 -20.63
CA THR A 215 -3.32 7.37 -19.95
C THR A 215 -2.56 6.73 -18.79
N LEU A 216 -3.24 5.86 -18.01
CA LEU A 216 -2.60 5.06 -16.96
C LEU A 216 -1.55 4.10 -17.53
N ASP A 217 -1.83 3.45 -18.66
CA ASP A 217 -0.89 2.54 -19.32
C ASP A 217 0.37 3.28 -19.80
N GLU A 218 0.22 4.48 -20.39
CA GLU A 218 1.34 5.33 -20.80
C GLU A 218 2.15 5.84 -19.61
N PHE A 219 1.50 6.26 -18.52
CA PHE A 219 2.17 6.61 -17.26
C PHE A 219 2.97 5.42 -16.72
N GLY A 220 2.34 4.25 -16.63
CA GLY A 220 2.99 3.02 -16.19
C GLY A 220 4.21 2.65 -17.06
N THR A 221 4.13 2.85 -18.37
CA THR A 221 5.25 2.58 -19.31
C THR A 221 6.41 3.56 -19.15
N ALA A 222 6.10 4.85 -18.99
CA ALA A 222 7.11 5.89 -18.76
C ALA A 222 7.83 5.67 -17.42
N ARG A 223 7.07 5.41 -16.35
CA ARG A 223 7.62 5.11 -15.02
C ARG A 223 8.38 3.79 -14.97
N ARG A 224 7.90 2.72 -15.64
CA ARG A 224 8.65 1.46 -15.80
C ARG A 224 10.06 1.72 -16.36
N SER A 225 10.16 2.54 -17.40
CA SER A 225 11.44 2.91 -18.01
C SER A 225 12.30 3.79 -17.10
N ALA A 226 11.70 4.65 -16.27
CA ALA A 226 12.39 5.44 -15.26
C ALA A 226 12.95 4.55 -14.14
N VAL A 227 12.12 3.69 -13.55
CA VAL A 227 12.49 2.80 -12.44
C VAL A 227 13.56 1.80 -12.87
N VAL A 228 13.48 1.23 -14.08
CA VAL A 228 14.55 0.35 -14.59
C VAL A 228 15.88 1.09 -14.73
N ARG A 229 15.87 2.33 -15.23
CA ARG A 229 17.08 3.15 -15.31
C ARG A 229 17.61 3.51 -13.93
N GLY A 230 16.74 3.96 -13.02
CA GLY A 230 17.08 4.27 -11.64
C GLY A 230 17.67 3.06 -10.90
N PHE A 231 17.16 1.85 -11.15
CA PHE A 231 17.73 0.63 -10.58
C PHE A 231 19.15 0.37 -11.10
N ILE A 232 19.37 0.52 -12.41
CA ILE A 232 20.70 0.33 -13.01
C ILE A 232 21.68 1.42 -12.54
N ASP A 233 21.23 2.67 -12.44
CA ASP A 233 22.04 3.77 -11.93
C ASP A 233 22.37 3.57 -10.43
N ALA A 234 21.43 3.11 -9.60
CA ALA A 234 21.68 2.75 -8.21
C ALA A 234 22.71 1.60 -8.08
N LEU A 235 22.64 0.62 -8.98
CA LEU A 235 23.61 -0.48 -9.03
C LEU A 235 25.02 0.00 -9.42
N THR A 236 25.13 0.82 -10.45
CA THR A 236 26.42 1.12 -11.14
C THR A 236 27.05 2.45 -10.78
N ARG A 237 26.24 3.49 -10.52
CA ARG A 237 26.69 4.88 -10.26
C ARG A 237 26.44 5.33 -8.82
N GLY A 238 25.46 4.75 -8.14
CA GLY A 238 25.02 5.18 -6.82
C GLY A 238 24.16 6.44 -6.87
N GLY A 239 23.93 7.06 -5.71
CA GLY A 239 23.12 8.27 -5.60
C GLY A 239 23.80 9.54 -6.13
N VAL A 240 23.05 10.64 -6.15
CA VAL A 240 23.53 11.95 -6.59
C VAL A 240 24.84 12.34 -5.86
N GLY A 241 25.91 12.55 -6.63
CA GLY A 241 27.24 12.84 -6.08
C GLY A 241 28.06 11.63 -5.60
N GLY A 242 27.64 10.40 -5.90
CA GLY A 242 28.31 9.15 -5.50
C GLY A 242 27.97 8.69 -4.08
N THR A 243 26.95 9.31 -3.48
CA THR A 243 26.42 8.97 -2.15
C THR A 243 24.90 8.79 -2.23
N PRO A 244 24.34 7.62 -1.84
CA PRO A 244 25.05 6.40 -1.43
C PRO A 244 25.90 5.78 -2.55
N ARG A 245 26.92 5.01 -2.17
CA ARG A 245 27.84 4.36 -3.12
C ARG A 245 27.08 3.34 -4.00
N PRO A 246 27.58 3.04 -5.21
CA PRO A 246 27.00 2.00 -6.07
C PRO A 246 26.80 0.69 -5.33
N ILE A 247 25.65 0.05 -5.48
CA ILE A 247 25.33 -1.20 -4.80
C ILE A 247 26.31 -2.30 -5.24
N GLU A 248 26.79 -2.30 -6.50
CA GLU A 248 27.79 -3.27 -7.00
C GLU A 248 29.11 -3.26 -6.21
N MET A 249 29.46 -2.17 -5.53
CA MET A 249 30.65 -2.11 -4.68
C MET A 249 30.57 -3.07 -3.48
N HIS A 250 29.34 -3.40 -3.06
CA HIS A 250 29.08 -4.34 -1.95
C HIS A 250 29.01 -5.80 -2.41
N SER A 251 29.31 -6.12 -3.67
CA SER A 251 29.28 -7.50 -4.20
C SER A 251 30.14 -8.52 -3.45
N HIS A 252 31.15 -8.05 -2.69
CA HIS A 252 31.97 -8.89 -1.81
C HIS A 252 31.23 -9.36 -0.53
N ASP A 253 30.14 -8.70 -0.16
CA ASP A 253 29.25 -9.07 0.93
C ASP A 253 27.87 -9.44 0.37
N PRO A 254 27.63 -10.74 0.09
CA PRO A 254 26.39 -11.26 -0.49
C PRO A 254 25.12 -10.82 0.23
N LEU A 255 25.14 -10.79 1.56
CA LEU A 255 23.94 -10.49 2.35
C LEU A 255 23.58 -9.01 2.23
N ARG A 256 24.58 -8.14 2.35
CA ARG A 256 24.38 -6.69 2.18
C ARG A 256 24.00 -6.35 0.74
N TYR A 257 24.65 -6.96 -0.25
CA TYR A 257 24.36 -6.71 -1.66
C TYR A 257 22.90 -7.05 -2.02
N VAL A 258 22.41 -8.23 -1.61
CA VAL A 258 21.00 -8.61 -1.82
C VAL A 258 20.05 -7.73 -1.00
N GLY A 259 20.44 -7.38 0.23
CA GLY A 259 19.65 -6.49 1.09
C GLY A 259 19.48 -5.09 0.53
N ASP A 260 20.55 -4.47 0.02
CA ASP A 260 20.52 -3.13 -0.57
C ASP A 260 19.66 -3.12 -1.85
N MET A 261 19.73 -4.16 -2.69
CA MET A 261 18.87 -4.31 -3.87
C MET A 261 17.39 -4.40 -3.50
N LEU A 262 17.04 -5.21 -2.49
CA LEU A 262 15.66 -5.38 -2.04
C LEU A 262 15.14 -4.13 -1.31
N ALA A 263 15.99 -3.45 -0.55
CA ALA A 263 15.66 -2.19 0.13
C ALA A 263 15.33 -1.08 -0.89
N TRP A 264 16.17 -0.94 -1.93
CA TRP A 264 15.92 0.00 -3.01
C TRP A 264 14.60 -0.31 -3.72
N LEU A 265 14.34 -1.59 -4.02
CA LEU A 265 13.10 -2.03 -4.66
C LEU A 265 11.87 -1.72 -3.78
N HIS A 266 11.95 -1.99 -2.48
CA HIS A 266 10.89 -1.67 -1.53
C HIS A 266 10.59 -0.17 -1.50
N GLN A 267 11.63 0.68 -1.43
CA GLN A 267 11.48 2.13 -1.44
C GLN A 267 10.92 2.64 -2.78
N ALA A 268 11.42 2.14 -3.91
CA ALA A 268 10.92 2.49 -5.23
C ALA A 268 9.44 2.12 -5.38
N THR A 269 9.06 0.93 -4.95
CA THR A 269 7.67 0.44 -5.00
C THR A 269 6.73 1.32 -4.16
N ALA A 270 7.15 1.70 -2.95
CA ALA A 270 6.38 2.61 -2.10
C ALA A 270 6.23 4.01 -2.73
N SER A 271 7.32 4.54 -3.29
CA SER A 271 7.35 5.83 -3.98
C SER A 271 6.42 5.86 -5.20
N GLU A 272 6.45 4.85 -6.06
CA GLU A 272 5.53 4.77 -7.22
C GLU A 272 4.06 4.68 -6.81
N LYS A 273 3.76 3.98 -5.70
CA LYS A 273 2.41 3.95 -5.14
C LYS A 273 1.97 5.34 -4.67
N GLU A 274 2.83 6.06 -3.95
CA GLU A 274 2.56 7.43 -3.49
C GLU A 274 2.35 8.39 -4.66
N HIS A 275 3.16 8.29 -5.73
CA HIS A 275 2.97 9.08 -6.95
C HIS A 275 1.60 8.79 -7.60
N LEU A 276 1.20 7.52 -7.71
CA LEU A 276 -0.12 7.17 -8.27
C LEU A 276 -1.27 7.67 -7.38
N GLU A 277 -1.14 7.57 -6.06
CA GLU A 277 -2.12 8.10 -5.11
C GLU A 277 -2.25 9.63 -5.21
N ALA A 278 -1.14 10.34 -5.37
CA ALA A 278 -1.15 11.79 -5.58
C ALA A 278 -1.76 12.19 -6.93
N MET A 279 -1.50 11.43 -8.00
CA MET A 279 -2.07 11.67 -9.33
C MET A 279 -3.58 11.39 -9.38
N LEU A 280 -4.05 10.35 -8.66
CA LEU A 280 -5.44 9.92 -8.66
C LEU A 280 -6.26 10.50 -7.51
N LYS A 281 -5.71 11.44 -6.74
CA LYS A 281 -6.33 12.04 -5.55
C LYS A 281 -7.76 12.58 -5.75
N LEU A 282 -8.06 13.10 -6.94
CA LEU A 282 -9.37 13.68 -7.28
C LEU A 282 -10.29 12.71 -8.04
N VAL A 283 -9.83 11.50 -8.35
CA VAL A 283 -10.60 10.53 -9.14
C VAL A 283 -11.58 9.78 -8.24
N THR A 284 -12.85 9.76 -8.62
CA THR A 284 -13.95 9.20 -7.79
C THR A 284 -14.47 7.85 -8.28
N ILE A 285 -13.84 7.26 -9.30
CA ILE A 285 -14.26 6.00 -9.90
C ILE A 285 -14.09 4.84 -8.89
N GLN A 286 -15.03 3.89 -8.88
CA GLN A 286 -14.88 2.63 -8.12
C GLN A 286 -13.75 1.78 -8.71
N GLY A 287 -12.82 1.30 -7.89
CA GLY A 287 -11.67 0.49 -8.33
C GLY A 287 -10.37 1.25 -8.56
N VAL A 288 -10.24 2.50 -8.08
CA VAL A 288 -8.96 3.26 -8.12
C VAL A 288 -7.83 2.47 -7.46
N GLU A 289 -8.08 1.81 -6.33
CA GLU A 289 -7.04 1.03 -5.63
C GLU A 289 -6.57 -0.19 -6.43
N GLU A 290 -7.47 -0.88 -7.14
CA GLU A 290 -7.11 -1.99 -8.04
C GLU A 290 -6.27 -1.49 -9.23
N ASN A 291 -6.66 -0.35 -9.83
CA ASN A 291 -5.90 0.28 -10.92
C ASN A 291 -4.49 0.70 -10.46
N ILE A 292 -4.36 1.25 -9.24
CA ILE A 292 -3.06 1.61 -8.67
C ILE A 292 -2.19 0.35 -8.54
N GLN A 293 -2.75 -0.73 -7.97
CA GLN A 293 -2.03 -1.98 -7.80
C GLN A 293 -1.61 -2.61 -9.15
N GLU A 294 -2.46 -2.56 -10.18
CA GLU A 294 -2.15 -3.05 -11.54
C GLU A 294 -1.00 -2.25 -12.17
N VAL A 295 -1.05 -0.91 -12.09
CA VAL A 295 -0.02 -0.04 -12.66
C VAL A 295 1.32 -0.18 -11.91
N VAL A 296 1.32 -0.26 -10.57
CA VAL A 296 2.54 -0.54 -9.79
C VAL A 296 3.10 -1.92 -10.15
N GLY A 297 2.24 -2.92 -10.33
CA GLY A 297 2.63 -4.24 -10.82
C GLY A 297 3.35 -4.18 -12.17
N HIS A 298 2.80 -3.43 -13.13
CA HIS A 298 3.42 -3.22 -14.44
C HIS A 298 4.75 -2.46 -14.37
N ILE A 299 4.86 -1.43 -13.51
CA ILE A 299 6.10 -0.67 -13.31
C ILE A 299 7.20 -1.57 -12.75
N THR A 300 6.89 -2.33 -11.70
CA THR A 300 7.85 -3.20 -11.01
C THR A 300 8.31 -4.40 -11.85
N GLU A 301 7.47 -4.86 -12.78
CA GLU A 301 7.81 -5.94 -13.73
C GLU A 301 9.10 -5.67 -14.52
N GLY A 302 9.40 -4.39 -14.82
CA GLY A 302 10.64 -4.01 -15.50
C GLY A 302 11.92 -4.38 -14.73
N VAL A 303 11.87 -4.36 -13.39
CA VAL A 303 13.02 -4.59 -12.52
C VAL A 303 13.24 -6.08 -12.21
N CYS A 304 12.22 -6.92 -12.39
CA CYS A 304 12.26 -8.36 -12.07
C CYS A 304 13.43 -9.09 -12.75
N ARG A 305 13.66 -8.84 -14.04
CA ARG A 305 14.71 -9.53 -14.80
C ARG A 305 16.13 -9.14 -14.35
N PRO A 306 16.50 -7.85 -14.26
CA PRO A 306 17.78 -7.43 -13.67
C PRO A 306 18.00 -7.95 -12.24
N LEU A 307 16.97 -7.89 -11.39
CA LEU A 307 17.03 -8.37 -10.01
C LEU A 307 17.32 -9.88 -9.96
N LYS A 308 16.54 -10.67 -10.72
CA LYS A 308 16.68 -12.14 -10.78
C LYS A 308 18.09 -12.56 -11.16
N VAL A 309 18.64 -11.99 -12.24
CA VAL A 309 19.99 -12.35 -12.73
C VAL A 309 21.06 -12.08 -11.66
N ARG A 310 20.98 -10.94 -10.97
CA ARG A 310 21.99 -10.59 -9.95
C ARG A 310 21.88 -11.43 -8.69
N ILE A 311 20.67 -11.69 -8.21
CA ILE A 311 20.46 -12.54 -7.03
C ILE A 311 20.86 -13.99 -7.36
N GLU A 312 20.47 -14.49 -8.53
CA GLU A 312 20.86 -15.83 -8.99
C GLU A 312 22.39 -15.99 -9.06
N GLN A 313 23.11 -15.00 -9.60
CA GLN A 313 24.59 -15.01 -9.60
C GLN A 313 25.19 -15.10 -8.19
N VAL A 314 24.61 -14.40 -7.23
CA VAL A 314 25.07 -14.42 -5.82
C VAL A 314 24.81 -15.79 -5.19
N ILE A 315 23.64 -16.38 -5.43
CA ILE A 315 23.29 -17.70 -4.88
C ILE A 315 24.16 -18.79 -5.51
N VAL A 316 24.37 -18.75 -6.84
CA VAL A 316 25.17 -19.72 -7.59
C VAL A 316 26.67 -19.62 -7.27
N ALA A 317 27.15 -18.46 -6.82
CA ALA A 317 28.53 -18.31 -6.33
C ALA A 317 28.82 -19.06 -5.02
N GLU A 318 27.82 -19.74 -4.43
CA GLU A 318 27.92 -20.55 -3.21
C GLU A 318 28.69 -19.88 -2.06
N PRO A 319 28.20 -18.73 -1.53
CA PRO A 319 28.90 -17.98 -0.49
C PRO A 319 28.99 -18.70 0.87
N GLY A 320 28.36 -19.87 1.02
CA GLY A 320 28.33 -20.70 2.23
C GLY A 320 26.92 -20.92 2.78
N ALA A 321 26.71 -22.05 3.45
CA ALA A 321 25.37 -22.47 3.91
C ALA A 321 24.69 -21.45 4.84
N VAL A 322 25.44 -20.83 5.77
CA VAL A 322 24.90 -19.82 6.69
C VAL A 322 24.42 -18.57 5.92
N LEU A 323 25.22 -18.09 4.95
CA LEU A 323 24.85 -16.91 4.16
C LEU A 323 23.67 -17.19 3.23
N LEU A 324 23.65 -18.36 2.57
CA LEU A 324 22.50 -18.81 1.76
C LEU A 324 21.20 -18.86 2.58
N TYR A 325 21.30 -19.31 3.83
CA TYR A 325 20.15 -19.34 4.73
C TYR A 325 19.68 -17.93 5.13
N LYS A 326 20.62 -17.04 5.48
CA LYS A 326 20.32 -15.62 5.77
C LYS A 326 19.70 -14.90 4.57
N ILE A 327 20.22 -15.12 3.36
CA ILE A 327 19.66 -14.57 2.10
C ILE A 327 18.24 -15.11 1.87
N SER A 328 18.01 -16.41 2.09
CA SER A 328 16.67 -17.01 1.98
C SER A 328 15.66 -16.36 2.92
N ASN A 329 16.05 -16.10 4.18
CA ASN A 329 15.21 -15.38 5.15
C ASN A 329 14.96 -13.92 4.75
N LEU A 330 15.98 -13.23 4.23
CA LEU A 330 15.86 -11.86 3.74
C LEU A 330 14.87 -11.74 2.57
N LEU A 331 14.97 -12.66 1.60
CA LEU A 331 14.04 -12.73 0.47
C LEU A 331 12.60 -12.94 0.95
N LYS A 332 12.39 -13.82 1.91
CA LYS A 332 11.07 -14.09 2.50
C LYS A 332 10.51 -12.89 3.27
N PHE A 333 11.36 -12.16 3.99
CA PHE A 333 10.98 -10.92 4.66
C PHE A 333 10.50 -9.87 3.65
N TYR A 334 11.31 -9.56 2.64
CA TYR A 334 10.93 -8.57 1.63
C TYR A 334 9.76 -9.02 0.76
N HIS A 335 9.60 -10.31 0.50
CA HIS A 335 8.38 -10.84 -0.13
C HIS A 335 7.13 -10.45 0.67
N HIS A 336 7.14 -10.63 2.00
CA HIS A 336 6.02 -10.24 2.86
C HIS A 336 5.82 -8.72 2.90
N THR A 337 6.89 -7.93 3.06
CA THR A 337 6.82 -6.47 3.12
C THR A 337 6.28 -5.87 1.82
N ILE A 338 6.79 -6.30 0.67
CA ILE A 338 6.36 -5.82 -0.65
C ILE A 338 4.93 -6.29 -0.96
N SER A 339 4.57 -7.52 -0.57
CA SER A 339 3.20 -8.03 -0.71
C SER A 339 2.19 -7.16 0.05
N GLY A 340 2.55 -6.65 1.22
CA GLY A 340 1.71 -5.71 1.97
C GLY A 340 1.47 -4.36 1.27
N ILE A 341 2.37 -3.92 0.39
CA ILE A 341 2.27 -2.63 -0.31
C ILE A 341 1.46 -2.76 -1.60
N VAL A 342 1.75 -3.80 -2.38
CA VAL A 342 1.23 -3.94 -3.76
C VAL A 342 0.03 -4.88 -3.88
N GLY A 343 -0.28 -5.64 -2.82
CA GLY A 343 -1.37 -6.61 -2.86
C GLY A 343 -1.13 -7.74 -3.86
N ASN A 344 -2.21 -8.26 -4.45
CA ASN A 344 -2.16 -9.42 -5.35
C ASN A 344 -1.74 -9.07 -6.79
N SER A 345 -1.66 -7.79 -7.16
CA SER A 345 -1.47 -7.37 -8.56
C SER A 345 0.01 -7.34 -9.01
N ALA A 346 0.98 -7.26 -8.09
CA ALA A 346 2.40 -7.47 -8.41
C ALA A 346 2.81 -8.95 -8.34
N ALA A 347 1.97 -9.82 -8.91
CA ALA A 347 2.20 -11.26 -8.94
C ALA A 347 3.58 -11.60 -9.53
N THR A 348 4.02 -10.92 -10.59
CA THR A 348 5.30 -11.19 -11.24
C THR A 348 6.50 -10.90 -10.34
N LEU A 349 6.50 -9.79 -9.61
CA LEU A 349 7.59 -9.43 -8.70
C LEU A 349 7.64 -10.39 -7.51
N LEU A 350 6.49 -10.65 -6.89
CA LEU A 350 6.39 -11.58 -5.76
C LEU A 350 6.81 -13.00 -6.19
N THR A 351 6.36 -13.47 -7.36
CA THR A 351 6.78 -14.76 -7.92
C THR A 351 8.29 -14.78 -8.17
N THR A 352 8.88 -13.70 -8.67
CA THR A 352 10.33 -13.62 -8.88
C THR A 352 11.11 -13.73 -7.56
N ILE A 353 10.66 -13.04 -6.50
CA ILE A 353 11.29 -13.11 -5.18
C ILE A 353 11.11 -14.52 -4.57
N GLU A 354 9.94 -15.12 -4.72
CA GLU A 354 9.65 -16.48 -4.26
C GLU A 354 10.50 -17.53 -4.99
N GLU A 355 10.66 -17.41 -6.32
CA GLU A 355 11.56 -18.26 -7.10
C GLU A 355 13.00 -18.16 -6.59
N MET A 356 13.48 -16.96 -6.27
CA MET A 356 14.82 -16.76 -5.70
C MET A 356 14.93 -17.32 -4.27
N HIS A 357 13.86 -17.20 -3.46
CA HIS A 357 13.78 -17.80 -2.12
C HIS A 357 13.91 -19.33 -2.21
N LEU A 358 13.13 -19.96 -3.09
CA LEU A 358 13.15 -21.40 -3.34
C LEU A 358 14.50 -21.87 -3.88
N LEU A 359 15.12 -21.11 -4.80
CA LEU A 359 16.45 -21.40 -5.32
C LEU A 359 17.51 -21.35 -4.20
N SER A 360 17.49 -20.30 -3.37
CA SER A 360 18.40 -20.16 -2.22
C SER A 360 18.23 -21.31 -1.23
N LYS A 361 16.99 -21.69 -0.93
CA LYS A 361 16.66 -22.81 -0.03
C LYS A 361 17.15 -24.15 -0.61
N LYS A 362 16.95 -24.38 -1.91
CA LYS A 362 17.42 -25.58 -2.61
C LYS A 362 18.95 -25.70 -2.59
N ILE A 363 19.66 -24.62 -2.93
CA ILE A 363 21.14 -24.62 -2.93
C ILE A 363 21.67 -24.76 -1.51
N PHE A 364 21.02 -24.16 -0.51
CA PHE A 364 21.33 -24.37 0.90
C PHE A 364 21.23 -25.86 1.30
N PHE A 365 20.11 -26.54 1.03
CA PHE A 365 19.96 -27.97 1.36
C PHE A 365 20.93 -28.85 0.57
N ASN A 366 21.21 -28.52 -0.68
CA ASN A 366 22.22 -29.24 -1.46
C ASN A 366 23.63 -29.06 -0.87
N SER A 367 24.00 -27.85 -0.46
CA SER A 367 25.28 -27.56 0.19
C SER A 367 25.42 -28.33 1.51
N LEU A 368 24.33 -28.38 2.29
CA LEU A 368 24.27 -29.12 3.56
C LEU A 368 24.38 -30.64 3.34
N SER A 369 23.67 -31.15 2.33
CA SER A 369 23.73 -32.56 1.95
C SER A 369 25.12 -32.94 1.44
N LEU A 370 25.77 -32.06 0.65
CA LEU A 370 27.13 -32.27 0.18
C LEU A 370 28.14 -32.26 1.34
N HIS A 371 27.97 -31.36 2.31
CA HIS A 371 28.77 -31.34 3.54
C HIS A 371 28.61 -32.65 4.31
N ALA A 372 27.37 -33.10 4.50
CA ALA A 372 27.04 -34.38 5.15
C ALA A 372 27.62 -35.59 4.40
N SER A 373 27.55 -35.64 3.07
CA SER A 373 28.16 -36.71 2.28
C SER A 373 29.70 -36.71 2.39
N LYS A 374 30.34 -35.54 2.37
CA LYS A 374 31.80 -35.43 2.56
C LYS A 374 32.25 -35.91 3.94
N LEU A 375 31.45 -35.68 4.97
CA LEU A 375 31.65 -36.23 6.31
C LEU A 375 31.60 -37.76 6.31
N MET A 376 30.70 -38.36 5.54
CA MET A 376 30.59 -39.82 5.42
C MET A 376 31.73 -40.45 4.60
N ASP A 377 32.26 -39.76 3.58
CA ASP A 377 33.35 -40.28 2.74
C ASP A 377 34.70 -40.30 3.46
N LYS A 378 34.91 -39.39 4.43
CA LYS A 378 36.13 -39.29 5.24
C LYS A 378 35.81 -39.47 6.71
N VAL A 379 35.46 -40.69 7.09
CA VAL A 379 35.27 -41.05 8.51
C VAL A 379 36.61 -40.92 9.24
N GLU A 380 36.75 -39.85 10.03
CA GLU A 380 37.89 -39.68 10.93
C GLU A 380 37.85 -40.76 12.02
N LEU A 381 38.99 -41.40 12.28
CA LEU A 381 39.10 -42.27 13.44
C LEU A 381 38.92 -41.43 14.72
N PRO A 382 38.22 -41.97 15.73
CA PRO A 382 38.01 -41.27 16.98
C PRO A 382 39.37 -40.90 17.62
N PRO A 383 39.50 -39.69 18.19
CA PRO A 383 40.74 -39.25 18.80
C PRO A 383 41.13 -40.17 19.97
N PRO A 384 42.42 -40.25 20.33
CA PRO A 384 42.89 -41.08 21.45
C PRO A 384 42.26 -40.67 22.80
N ASP A 385 41.76 -39.44 22.90
CA ASP A 385 41.06 -38.90 24.06
C ASP A 385 39.56 -39.30 24.10
N LEU A 386 39.07 -40.12 23.15
CA LEU A 386 37.67 -40.54 23.01
C LEU A 386 36.66 -39.38 23.04
N GLY A 387 37.11 -38.17 22.70
CA GLY A 387 36.29 -36.97 22.57
C GLY A 387 35.62 -36.86 21.19
N PRO A 388 34.72 -35.86 21.01
CA PRO A 388 34.08 -35.61 19.72
C PRO A 388 35.13 -35.27 18.65
N SER A 389 34.95 -35.78 17.43
CA SER A 389 35.87 -35.51 16.31
C SER A 389 35.88 -34.03 15.91
N SER A 390 36.97 -33.58 15.27
CA SER A 390 37.08 -32.23 14.72
C SER A 390 35.96 -31.93 13.72
N ALA A 391 35.65 -32.92 12.87
CA ALA A 391 34.58 -32.82 11.88
C ALA A 391 33.19 -32.64 12.52
N LEU A 392 32.95 -33.31 13.67
CA LEU A 392 31.72 -33.14 14.44
C LEU A 392 31.60 -31.73 15.01
N ASN A 393 32.66 -31.21 15.65
CA ASN A 393 32.66 -29.87 16.23
C ASN A 393 32.44 -28.77 15.19
N GLN A 394 33.07 -28.87 14.02
CA GLN A 394 32.89 -27.92 12.92
C GLN A 394 31.45 -27.93 12.40
N THR A 395 30.85 -29.12 12.25
CA THR A 395 29.48 -29.27 11.74
C THR A 395 28.44 -28.81 12.76
N LEU A 396 28.66 -29.05 14.05
CA LEU A 396 27.81 -28.52 15.11
C LEU A 396 27.90 -27.00 15.22
N THR A 397 29.09 -26.42 14.99
CA THR A 397 29.26 -24.96 14.92
C THR A 397 28.48 -24.38 13.74
N LEU A 398 28.58 -25.01 12.56
CA LEU A 398 27.79 -24.63 11.38
C LEU A 398 26.29 -24.71 11.66
N LEU A 399 25.81 -25.81 12.25
CA LEU A 399 24.41 -25.99 12.62
C LEU A 399 23.96 -24.90 13.59
N ARG A 400 24.77 -24.61 14.61
CA ARG A 400 24.49 -23.54 15.59
C ARG A 400 24.37 -22.18 14.91
N GLU A 401 25.24 -21.84 13.97
CA GLU A 401 25.17 -20.57 13.24
C GLU A 401 23.94 -20.47 12.35
N VAL A 402 23.55 -21.56 11.67
CA VAL A 402 22.32 -21.63 10.88
C VAL A 402 21.10 -21.43 11.78
N LEU A 403 21.00 -22.16 12.89
CA LEU A 403 19.88 -22.07 13.81
C LEU A 403 19.80 -20.69 14.50
N ALA A 404 20.93 -20.13 14.93
CA ALA A 404 20.97 -18.79 15.52
C ALA A 404 20.59 -17.67 14.54
N SER A 405 20.86 -17.85 13.24
CA SER A 405 20.45 -16.90 12.21
C SER A 405 18.94 -16.87 11.95
N HIS A 406 18.19 -17.82 12.52
CA HIS A 406 16.74 -17.88 12.41
C HIS A 406 16.01 -16.98 13.41
N ASP A 407 16.61 -16.63 14.56
CA ASP A 407 15.98 -15.79 15.59
C ASP A 407 15.66 -14.38 15.08
N SER A 408 16.39 -13.90 14.08
CA SER A 408 16.15 -12.62 13.41
C SER A 408 15.05 -12.65 12.32
N SER A 409 14.44 -13.81 12.05
CA SER A 409 13.52 -14.00 10.92
C SER A 409 12.04 -13.80 11.30
N VAL A 410 11.30 -13.01 10.53
CA VAL A 410 9.88 -12.64 10.75
C VAL A 410 8.90 -13.75 10.32
N VAL A 411 9.36 -15.01 10.23
CA VAL A 411 8.59 -16.13 9.67
C VAL A 411 7.57 -16.67 10.70
N PRO A 412 6.33 -17.00 10.27
CA PRO A 412 5.32 -17.66 11.11
C PRO A 412 5.85 -18.94 11.78
N LEU A 413 5.41 -19.20 13.01
CA LEU A 413 5.94 -20.27 13.87
C LEU A 413 5.83 -21.68 13.25
N ASP A 414 4.74 -21.98 12.52
CA ASP A 414 4.52 -23.31 11.93
C ASP A 414 5.49 -23.60 10.77
N ALA A 415 5.71 -22.61 9.90
CA ALA A 415 6.65 -22.74 8.79
C ALA A 415 8.10 -22.82 9.30
N ARG A 416 8.39 -22.14 10.42
CA ARG A 416 9.67 -22.24 11.12
C ARG A 416 9.90 -23.65 11.65
N GLN A 417 8.92 -24.26 12.30
CA GLN A 417 9.05 -25.61 12.84
C GLN A 417 9.35 -26.64 11.74
N ALA A 418 8.66 -26.58 10.59
CA ALA A 418 8.88 -27.49 9.48
C ALA A 418 10.31 -27.38 8.90
N ASP A 419 10.80 -26.16 8.73
CA ASP A 419 12.15 -25.90 8.21
C ASP A 419 13.22 -26.38 9.21
N PHE A 420 13.01 -26.16 10.51
CA PHE A 420 13.89 -26.69 11.57
C PHE A 420 13.99 -28.21 11.51
N VAL A 421 12.86 -28.92 11.42
CA VAL A 421 12.87 -30.39 11.36
C VAL A 421 13.65 -30.90 10.15
N GLN A 422 13.49 -30.26 8.98
CA GLN A 422 14.20 -30.65 7.76
C GLN A 422 15.71 -30.41 7.88
N VAL A 423 16.14 -29.23 8.36
CA VAL A 423 17.56 -28.90 8.58
C VAL A 423 18.18 -29.87 9.58
N LEU A 424 17.49 -30.13 10.69
CA LEU A 424 17.95 -31.07 11.71
C LEU A 424 18.10 -32.48 11.15
N SER A 425 17.13 -33.00 10.38
CA SER A 425 17.27 -34.33 9.75
C SER A 425 18.43 -34.39 8.76
N CYS A 426 18.65 -33.33 7.97
CA CYS A 426 19.70 -33.30 6.96
C CYS A 426 21.11 -33.33 7.57
N VAL A 427 21.29 -32.81 8.79
CA VAL A 427 22.61 -32.75 9.45
C VAL A 427 22.77 -33.82 10.52
N LEU A 428 21.80 -33.97 11.43
CA LEU A 428 21.93 -34.88 12.57
C LEU A 428 21.94 -36.35 12.15
N ASP A 429 21.11 -36.75 11.20
CA ASP A 429 21.03 -38.17 10.82
C ASP A 429 22.37 -38.65 10.20
N PRO A 430 23.01 -37.91 9.27
CA PRO A 430 24.36 -38.23 8.81
C PRO A 430 25.45 -38.13 9.89
N LEU A 431 25.35 -37.15 10.80
CA LEU A 431 26.30 -37.01 11.91
C LEU A 431 26.24 -38.22 12.86
N LEU A 432 25.05 -38.68 13.20
CA LEU A 432 24.85 -39.87 14.03
C LEU A 432 25.40 -41.11 13.32
N GLN A 433 25.10 -41.27 12.03
CA GLN A 433 25.62 -42.39 11.24
C GLN A 433 27.15 -42.37 11.19
N MET A 434 27.76 -41.20 10.96
CA MET A 434 29.22 -41.05 10.99
C MET A 434 29.80 -41.43 12.36
N CYS A 435 29.19 -41.00 13.46
CA CYS A 435 29.67 -41.34 14.81
C CYS A 435 29.60 -42.86 15.04
N THR A 436 28.49 -43.50 14.68
CA THR A 436 28.34 -44.96 14.77
C THR A 436 29.37 -45.72 13.92
N MET A 437 29.61 -45.25 12.69
CA MET A 437 30.61 -45.86 11.80
C MET A 437 32.03 -45.68 12.34
N SER A 438 32.35 -44.50 12.91
CA SER A 438 33.64 -44.24 13.56
C SER A 438 33.86 -45.12 14.78
N ALA A 439 32.79 -45.36 15.55
CA ALA A 439 32.81 -46.14 16.77
C ALA A 439 32.85 -47.66 16.53
N SER A 440 32.44 -48.14 15.35
CA SER A 440 32.38 -49.58 15.03
C SER A 440 33.74 -50.30 15.04
N ASN A 441 34.85 -49.56 14.92
CA ASN A 441 36.20 -50.10 14.97
C ASN A 441 36.79 -50.14 16.40
N LEU A 442 36.06 -49.67 17.41
CA LEU A 442 36.50 -49.60 18.81
C LEU A 442 35.98 -50.78 19.64
N GLY A 443 36.64 -51.06 20.76
CA GLY A 443 36.12 -51.98 21.78
C GLY A 443 34.85 -51.44 22.45
N THR A 444 34.02 -52.31 23.03
CA THR A 444 32.70 -51.96 23.60
C THR A 444 32.74 -50.73 24.53
N ALA A 445 33.73 -50.66 25.41
CA ALA A 445 33.90 -49.55 26.36
C ALA A 445 34.36 -48.24 25.70
N ASP A 446 35.29 -48.33 24.74
CA ASP A 446 35.81 -47.17 24.02
C ASP A 446 34.74 -46.60 23.09
N MET A 447 33.99 -47.48 22.40
CA MET A 447 32.82 -47.16 21.57
C MET A 447 31.76 -46.41 22.38
N ALA A 448 31.36 -46.96 23.54
CA ALA A 448 30.33 -46.35 24.36
C ALA A 448 30.78 -45.01 24.96
N THR A 449 32.05 -44.86 25.33
CA THR A 449 32.61 -43.59 25.83
C THR A 449 32.62 -42.51 24.74
N PHE A 450 33.11 -42.84 23.55
CA PHE A 450 33.09 -41.93 22.40
C PHE A 450 31.67 -41.52 22.01
N MET A 451 30.73 -42.47 22.03
CA MET A 451 29.35 -42.17 21.69
C MET A 451 28.66 -41.28 22.72
N VAL A 452 28.83 -41.55 24.02
CA VAL A 452 28.28 -40.70 25.08
C VAL A 452 28.81 -39.27 24.94
N ASN A 453 30.13 -39.09 24.73
CA ASN A 453 30.73 -37.77 24.56
C ASN A 453 30.19 -37.03 23.34
N SER A 454 30.09 -37.72 22.19
CA SER A 454 29.63 -37.13 20.93
C SER A 454 28.14 -36.77 20.98
N LEU A 455 27.29 -37.66 21.49
CA LEU A 455 25.86 -37.43 21.65
C LEU A 455 25.57 -36.34 22.68
N TYR A 456 26.32 -36.30 23.78
CA TYR A 456 26.19 -35.26 24.79
C TYR A 456 26.52 -33.86 24.23
N MET A 457 27.54 -33.75 23.37
CA MET A 457 27.86 -32.50 22.68
C MET A 457 26.74 -32.06 21.72
N MET A 458 26.19 -33.00 20.94
CA MET A 458 25.03 -32.74 20.06
C MET A 458 23.82 -32.25 20.89
N LYS A 459 23.49 -32.95 21.97
CA LYS A 459 22.39 -32.60 22.87
C LYS A 459 22.55 -31.20 23.45
N THR A 460 23.74 -30.88 23.98
CA THR A 460 24.01 -29.58 24.61
C THR A 460 23.93 -28.44 23.60
N THR A 461 24.36 -28.68 22.35
CA THR A 461 24.24 -27.70 21.27
C THR A 461 22.79 -27.43 20.88
N LEU A 462 21.97 -28.48 20.80
CA LEU A 462 20.55 -28.38 20.42
C LEU A 462 19.66 -27.83 21.53
N ALA A 463 20.02 -28.06 22.80
CA ALA A 463 19.26 -27.61 23.97
C ALA A 463 19.11 -26.08 24.06
N LEU A 464 19.92 -25.33 23.30
CA LEU A 464 19.85 -23.87 23.22
C LEU A 464 18.73 -23.36 22.30
N PHE A 465 18.07 -24.24 21.52
CA PHE A 465 17.14 -23.87 20.48
C PHE A 465 15.75 -24.46 20.69
N GLU A 466 14.72 -23.65 20.44
CA GLU A 466 13.32 -24.07 20.47
C GLU A 466 13.02 -25.11 19.35
N PHE A 467 11.96 -25.90 19.52
CA PHE A 467 11.50 -26.91 18.56
C PHE A 467 12.42 -28.14 18.37
N THR A 468 13.41 -28.33 19.25
CA THR A 468 14.35 -29.47 19.19
C THR A 468 13.96 -30.66 20.09
N ASP A 469 12.85 -30.57 20.83
CA ASP A 469 12.47 -31.51 21.90
C ASP A 469 12.48 -32.99 21.46
N LYS A 470 11.85 -33.31 20.33
CA LYS A 470 11.81 -34.69 19.81
C LYS A 470 13.20 -35.26 19.53
N ARG A 471 14.12 -34.43 19.04
CA ARG A 471 15.50 -34.85 18.76
C ARG A 471 16.32 -34.90 20.05
N LEU A 472 16.07 -34.01 21.00
CA LEU A 472 16.69 -34.08 22.34
C LEU A 472 16.30 -35.34 23.09
N GLU A 473 15.02 -35.74 23.05
CA GLU A 473 14.53 -37.00 23.62
C GLU A 473 15.23 -38.20 22.96
N MET A 474 15.27 -38.25 21.63
CA MET A 474 15.96 -39.31 20.88
C MET A 474 17.45 -39.42 21.28
N LEU A 475 18.16 -38.29 21.35
CA LEU A 475 19.57 -38.27 21.77
C LEU A 475 19.73 -38.72 23.22
N GLN A 476 18.80 -38.33 24.11
CA GLN A 476 18.83 -38.76 25.51
C GLN A 476 18.68 -40.27 25.65
N PHE A 477 17.73 -40.89 24.94
CA PHE A 477 17.56 -42.34 24.95
C PHE A 477 18.81 -43.08 24.43
N GLN A 478 19.47 -42.55 23.40
CA GLN A 478 20.71 -43.14 22.89
C GLN A 478 21.88 -42.99 23.88
N ILE A 479 21.97 -41.83 24.56
CA ILE A 479 22.96 -41.63 25.62
C ILE A 479 22.74 -42.66 26.73
N GLU A 480 21.50 -42.82 27.22
CA GLU A 480 21.16 -43.79 28.28
C GLU A 480 21.52 -45.22 27.90
N ALA A 481 21.24 -45.66 26.67
CA ALA A 481 21.61 -47.01 26.21
C ALA A 481 23.13 -47.26 26.22
N HIS A 482 23.93 -46.26 25.81
CA HIS A 482 25.39 -46.36 25.87
C HIS A 482 25.92 -46.22 27.31
N LEU A 483 25.25 -45.48 28.18
CA LEU A 483 25.56 -45.43 29.61
C LEU A 483 25.35 -46.78 30.28
N ASP A 484 24.23 -47.46 30.01
CA ASP A 484 23.96 -48.80 30.53
C ASP A 484 25.06 -49.79 30.08
N THR A 485 25.56 -49.63 28.85
CA THR A 485 26.69 -50.42 28.36
C THR A 485 27.96 -50.17 29.18
N LEU A 486 28.30 -48.90 29.45
CA LEU A 486 29.46 -48.54 30.28
C LEU A 486 29.31 -49.00 31.73
N ILE A 487 28.11 -48.93 32.31
CA ILE A 487 27.82 -49.41 33.66
C ILE A 487 28.07 -50.91 33.76
N ASN A 488 27.59 -51.68 32.78
CA ASN A 488 27.78 -53.13 32.74
C ASN A 488 29.26 -53.51 32.51
N GLU A 489 29.95 -52.82 31.61
CA GLU A 489 31.39 -53.04 31.37
C GLU A 489 32.23 -52.68 32.61
N GLN A 490 31.94 -51.57 33.29
CA GLN A 490 32.62 -51.18 34.53
C GLN A 490 32.35 -52.19 35.66
N ALA A 491 31.11 -52.66 35.81
CA ALA A 491 30.79 -53.71 36.79
C ALA A 491 31.52 -55.01 36.46
N SER A 492 31.52 -55.43 35.19
CA SER A 492 32.24 -56.62 34.71
C SER A 492 33.75 -56.51 34.93
N TYR A 493 34.32 -55.33 34.67
CA TYR A 493 35.73 -55.03 34.90
C TYR A 493 36.11 -55.16 36.38
N VAL A 494 35.31 -54.55 37.26
CA VAL A 494 35.49 -54.64 38.72
C VAL A 494 35.34 -56.09 39.19
N LEU A 495 34.30 -56.80 38.77
CA LEU A 495 34.08 -58.20 39.15
C LEU A 495 35.19 -59.13 38.67
N THR A 496 35.72 -58.90 37.46
CA THR A 496 36.81 -59.70 36.91
C THR A 496 38.11 -59.46 37.66
N ARG A 497 38.42 -58.18 37.95
CA ARG A 497 39.65 -57.81 38.65
C ARG A 497 39.61 -58.07 40.15
N ALA A 498 38.41 -58.14 40.73
CA ALA A 498 38.17 -58.61 42.10
C ALA A 498 38.12 -60.15 42.22
N GLY A 499 38.23 -60.90 41.11
CA GLY A 499 38.18 -62.37 41.11
C GLY A 499 36.79 -62.97 41.31
N LEU A 500 35.73 -62.15 41.28
CA LEU A 500 34.34 -62.56 41.50
C LEU A 500 33.59 -62.93 40.22
N SER A 501 34.07 -62.53 39.04
CA SER A 501 33.35 -62.73 37.77
C SER A 501 33.07 -64.21 37.45
N TYR A 502 34.08 -65.08 37.62
CA TYR A 502 33.91 -66.52 37.38
C TYR A 502 32.95 -67.15 38.41
N ILE A 503 33.14 -66.80 39.69
CA ILE A 503 32.33 -67.28 40.81
C ILE A 503 30.86 -66.88 40.63
N TYR A 504 30.61 -65.61 40.31
CA TYR A 504 29.27 -65.08 40.08
C TYR A 504 28.57 -65.74 38.90
N ASN A 505 29.26 -65.90 37.75
CA ASN A 505 28.70 -66.59 36.59
C ASN A 505 28.37 -68.06 36.89
N THR A 506 29.22 -68.77 37.63
CA THR A 506 28.95 -70.16 38.04
C THR A 506 27.75 -70.24 38.99
N VAL A 507 27.60 -69.29 39.92
CA VAL A 507 26.44 -69.22 40.83
C VAL A 507 25.14 -68.90 40.07
N GLN A 508 25.17 -68.03 39.06
CA GLN A 508 23.98 -67.72 38.25
C GLN A 508 23.56 -68.86 37.31
N GLN A 509 24.52 -69.62 36.76
CA GLN A 509 24.24 -70.74 35.87
C GLN A 509 23.90 -72.03 36.64
N HIS A 510 24.09 -72.03 37.95
CA HIS A 510 23.83 -73.18 38.79
C HIS A 510 22.32 -73.49 38.88
N LYS A 511 21.96 -74.71 38.48
CA LYS A 511 20.62 -75.25 38.73
C LYS A 511 20.65 -76.12 39.98
N PRO A 512 19.60 -76.09 40.84
CA PRO A 512 19.55 -76.87 42.08
C PRO A 512 19.65 -78.39 41.89
N GLU A 513 19.56 -78.87 40.65
CA GLU A 513 19.69 -80.28 40.25
C GLU A 513 21.16 -80.74 40.09
N GLN A 514 22.14 -79.83 40.09
CA GLN A 514 23.56 -80.11 39.79
C GLN A 514 24.42 -80.46 41.03
N GLY A 515 23.80 -80.63 42.20
CA GLY A 515 24.48 -80.90 43.48
C GLY A 515 24.93 -79.62 44.21
N PRO A 516 25.45 -79.73 45.44
CA PRO A 516 25.81 -78.56 46.26
C PRO A 516 26.99 -77.77 45.65
N LEU A 517 26.89 -76.44 45.70
CA LEU A 517 27.91 -75.51 45.15
C LEU A 517 29.33 -75.75 45.72
N SER A 518 29.45 -76.36 46.90
CA SER A 518 30.73 -76.72 47.54
C SER A 518 31.59 -77.72 46.77
N ASN A 519 30.98 -78.53 45.88
CA ASN A 519 31.66 -79.61 45.15
C ASN A 519 32.13 -79.19 43.75
N LEU A 520 31.83 -77.98 43.30
CA LEU A 520 32.26 -77.47 42.01
C LEU A 520 33.71 -76.94 42.07
N PRO A 521 34.57 -77.29 41.08
CA PRO A 521 35.97 -76.88 41.06
C PRO A 521 36.10 -75.38 40.75
N SER A 522 36.20 -74.57 41.81
CA SER A 522 36.39 -73.10 41.87
C SER A 522 35.53 -72.43 42.96
N LEU A 523 34.53 -73.16 43.47
CA LEU A 523 33.62 -72.75 44.54
C LEU A 523 33.94 -73.45 45.87
N ASP A 524 35.10 -74.08 45.94
CA ASP A 524 35.64 -74.66 47.16
C ASP A 524 36.01 -73.56 48.16
N SER A 525 35.98 -73.91 49.45
CA SER A 525 36.22 -72.96 50.55
C SER A 525 37.57 -72.23 50.48
N VAL A 526 38.58 -72.77 49.76
CA VAL A 526 39.90 -72.14 49.62
C VAL A 526 39.89 -71.11 48.51
N SER A 527 39.34 -71.44 47.34
CA SER A 527 39.18 -70.49 46.22
C SER A 527 38.28 -69.31 46.58
N LEU A 528 37.20 -69.56 47.34
CA LEU A 528 36.28 -68.51 47.79
C LEU A 528 36.95 -67.56 48.79
N LYS A 529 37.75 -68.09 49.73
CA LYS A 529 38.57 -67.25 50.64
C LYS A 529 39.63 -66.43 49.90
N ALA A 530 40.25 -66.98 48.86
CA ALA A 530 41.23 -66.26 48.04
C ALA A 530 40.57 -65.13 47.22
N ALA A 531 39.39 -65.37 46.65
CA ALA A 531 38.62 -64.35 45.94
C ALA A 531 38.11 -63.26 46.89
N MET A 532 37.66 -63.62 48.09
CA MET A 532 37.25 -62.63 49.11
C MET A 532 38.43 -61.77 49.59
N ALA A 533 39.64 -62.32 49.71
CA ALA A 533 40.82 -61.52 50.03
C ALA A 533 41.18 -60.51 48.92
N GLN A 534 40.90 -60.83 47.65
CA GLN A 534 41.05 -59.89 46.53
C GLN A 534 39.94 -58.84 46.53
N PHE A 535 38.70 -59.24 46.82
CA PHE A 535 37.58 -58.32 46.96
C PHE A 535 37.76 -57.36 48.15
N ASP A 536 38.27 -57.81 49.29
CA ASP A 536 38.56 -56.95 50.45
C ASP A 536 39.64 -55.89 50.15
N ARG A 537 40.61 -56.22 49.27
CA ARG A 537 41.58 -55.23 48.76
C ARG A 537 40.91 -54.18 47.89
N TYR A 538 39.94 -54.57 47.08
CA TYR A 538 39.11 -53.63 46.33
C TYR A 538 38.26 -52.74 47.27
N LEU A 539 37.60 -53.31 48.27
CA LEU A 539 36.83 -52.56 49.26
C LEU A 539 37.67 -51.55 50.06
N SER A 540 39.00 -51.75 50.13
CA SER A 540 39.92 -50.82 50.80
C SER A 540 40.33 -49.64 49.91
N ALA A 541 40.16 -49.75 48.59
CA ALA A 541 40.50 -48.73 47.61
C ALA A 541 39.61 -48.85 46.35
N PRO A 542 38.32 -48.48 46.43
CA PRO A 542 37.37 -48.67 45.33
C PRO A 542 37.77 -47.89 44.07
N ASP A 543 38.35 -46.70 44.24
CA ASP A 543 38.82 -45.83 43.13
C ASP A 543 39.99 -46.43 42.33
N SER A 544 40.65 -47.47 42.84
CA SER A 544 41.79 -48.11 42.17
C SER A 544 41.40 -48.98 40.97
N LEU A 545 40.12 -49.37 40.87
CA LEU A 545 39.59 -50.27 39.82
C LEU A 545 38.65 -49.56 38.84
N LEU A 546 38.89 -48.28 38.56
CA LEU A 546 38.17 -47.56 37.51
C LEU A 546 38.77 -47.86 36.12
N MET A 547 37.91 -48.07 35.13
CA MET A 547 38.32 -48.14 33.73
C MET A 547 38.95 -46.81 33.29
N SER A 548 40.04 -46.88 32.51
CA SER A 548 40.71 -45.69 31.95
C SER A 548 39.78 -44.84 31.09
N GLN A 549 38.79 -45.48 30.46
CA GLN A 549 37.75 -44.89 29.64
C GLN A 549 36.89 -43.85 30.40
N LEU A 550 36.64 -44.08 31.69
CA LEU A 550 35.84 -43.17 32.52
C LEU A 550 36.52 -41.83 32.79
N ASN A 551 37.83 -41.73 32.55
CA ASN A 551 38.55 -40.46 32.66
C ASN A 551 38.39 -39.56 31.43
N PHE A 552 37.90 -40.11 30.31
CA PHE A 552 37.67 -39.39 29.06
C PHE A 552 36.23 -38.87 28.92
N LEU A 553 35.35 -39.14 29.89
CA LEU A 553 33.97 -38.63 29.86
C LEU A 553 33.93 -37.12 30.08
N LEU A 554 33.21 -36.42 29.21
CA LEU A 554 33.05 -34.95 29.26
C LEU A 554 32.18 -34.48 30.43
N SER A 555 31.26 -35.32 30.92
CA SER A 555 30.33 -34.98 31.98
C SER A 555 30.68 -35.67 33.30
N ALA A 556 30.98 -34.87 34.32
CA ALA A 556 31.27 -35.37 35.67
C ALA A 556 30.05 -36.05 36.32
N THR A 557 28.84 -35.54 36.07
CA THR A 557 27.61 -36.14 36.61
C THR A 557 27.35 -37.53 36.05
N VAL A 558 27.65 -37.72 34.76
CA VAL A 558 27.56 -39.01 34.09
C VAL A 558 28.60 -39.99 34.65
N LYS A 559 29.82 -39.52 34.89
CA LYS A 559 30.87 -40.33 35.52
C LYS A 559 30.45 -40.83 36.91
N ASP A 560 29.95 -39.93 37.76
CA ASP A 560 29.48 -40.28 39.10
C ASP A 560 28.30 -41.25 39.06
N GLN A 561 27.38 -41.07 38.10
CA GLN A 561 26.27 -41.98 37.88
C GLN A 561 26.74 -43.39 37.51
N ILE A 562 27.71 -43.51 36.59
CA ILE A 562 28.27 -44.80 36.18
C ILE A 562 28.94 -45.49 37.38
N ILE A 563 29.74 -44.75 38.15
CA ILE A 563 30.44 -45.30 39.32
C ILE A 563 29.39 -45.81 40.33
N LYS A 564 28.39 -45.01 40.67
CA LYS A 564 27.34 -45.38 41.62
C LYS A 564 26.55 -46.62 41.16
N GLN A 565 26.06 -46.62 39.92
CA GLN A 565 25.23 -47.72 39.41
C GLN A 565 26.05 -49.01 39.19
N SER A 566 27.30 -48.89 38.72
CA SER A 566 28.20 -50.05 38.62
C SER A 566 28.50 -50.66 40.00
N THR A 567 28.64 -49.81 41.01
CA THR A 567 28.86 -50.22 42.39
C THR A 567 27.63 -50.92 42.97
N GLU A 568 26.42 -50.41 42.68
CA GLU A 568 25.18 -51.09 43.05
C GLU A 568 25.06 -52.47 42.40
N LEU A 569 25.49 -52.65 41.14
CA LEU A 569 25.54 -53.95 40.48
C LEU A 569 26.54 -54.90 41.14
N VAL A 570 27.72 -54.41 41.51
CA VAL A 570 28.74 -55.20 42.24
C VAL A 570 28.21 -55.62 43.62
N CYS A 571 27.54 -54.71 44.35
CA CYS A 571 26.87 -55.00 45.61
C CYS A 571 25.78 -56.07 45.45
N ARG A 572 24.99 -56.00 44.36
CA ARG A 572 23.97 -56.99 44.05
C ARG A 572 24.58 -58.37 43.76
N ALA A 573 25.64 -58.40 42.95
CA ALA A 573 26.38 -59.63 42.64
C ALA A 573 26.96 -60.28 43.90
N TYR A 574 27.53 -59.47 44.81
CA TYR A 574 27.97 -59.93 46.12
C TYR A 574 26.81 -60.42 47.00
N GLY A 575 25.66 -59.73 46.98
CA GLY A 575 24.45 -60.15 47.69
C GLY A 575 23.92 -61.52 47.24
N GLU A 576 23.91 -61.78 45.92
CA GLU A 576 23.54 -63.08 45.35
C GLU A 576 24.54 -64.17 45.75
N LEU A 577 25.84 -63.87 45.72
CA LEU A 577 26.88 -64.78 46.20
C LEU A 577 26.73 -65.07 47.70
N TYR A 578 26.48 -64.05 48.52
CA TYR A 578 26.26 -64.19 49.95
C TYR A 578 25.04 -65.06 50.26
N ALA A 579 23.93 -64.84 49.56
CA ALA A 579 22.73 -65.66 49.69
C ALA A 579 22.97 -67.12 49.25
N ALA A 580 23.76 -67.34 48.20
CA ALA A 580 24.11 -68.68 47.73
C ALA A 580 25.01 -69.42 48.72
N VAL A 581 26.01 -68.76 49.31
CA VAL A 581 26.94 -69.38 50.28
C VAL A 581 26.29 -69.60 51.65
N MET A 582 25.36 -68.72 52.06
CA MET A 582 24.60 -68.88 53.30
C MET A 582 23.42 -69.86 53.19
N ASN A 583 23.11 -70.38 52.00
CA ASN A 583 22.04 -71.34 51.82
C ASN A 583 22.46 -72.73 52.33
N PRO A 584 21.73 -73.33 53.29
CA PRO A 584 22.08 -74.64 53.86
C PRO A 584 22.08 -75.80 52.85
N SER A 585 21.44 -75.64 51.68
CA SER A 585 21.46 -76.63 50.59
C SER A 585 22.82 -76.79 49.89
N ASN A 586 23.75 -75.86 50.10
CA ASN A 586 25.05 -75.84 49.40
C ASN A 586 26.21 -76.42 50.23
N GLU A 587 25.94 -76.98 51.42
CA GLU A 587 26.86 -77.76 52.26
C GLU A 587 28.22 -77.11 52.58
N TYR A 588 28.27 -75.78 52.69
CA TYR A 588 29.46 -75.08 53.20
C TYR A 588 29.64 -75.33 54.70
N LYS A 589 30.82 -75.84 55.10
CA LYS A 589 31.09 -76.26 56.50
C LYS A 589 31.15 -75.10 57.50
N ASP A 590 31.56 -73.90 57.06
CA ASP A 590 31.66 -72.69 57.90
C ASP A 590 31.48 -71.40 57.05
N PRO A 591 30.25 -71.06 56.64
CA PRO A 591 30.00 -69.93 55.73
C PRO A 591 30.42 -68.56 56.33
N GLU A 592 30.36 -68.39 57.65
CA GLU A 592 30.78 -67.17 58.36
C GLU A 592 32.31 -66.94 58.39
N THR A 593 33.11 -67.98 58.20
CA THR A 593 34.58 -67.83 58.06
C THR A 593 35.03 -67.60 56.62
N ILE A 594 34.12 -67.74 55.66
CA ILE A 594 34.39 -67.55 54.23
C ILE A 594 33.97 -66.13 53.80
N LEU A 595 32.83 -65.64 54.29
CA LEU A 595 32.30 -64.31 54.02
C LEU A 595 32.19 -63.51 55.32
N HIS A 596 33.14 -62.62 55.57
CA HIS A 596 33.20 -61.86 56.82
C HIS A 596 32.32 -60.61 56.85
N ARG A 597 31.86 -60.12 55.68
CA ARG A 597 31.13 -58.86 55.56
C ARG A 597 29.71 -59.10 55.05
N THR A 598 28.73 -58.49 55.71
CA THR A 598 27.35 -58.54 55.22
C THR A 598 27.19 -57.66 53.97
N PRO A 599 26.21 -57.94 53.09
CA PRO A 599 25.96 -57.09 51.92
C PRO A 599 25.71 -55.62 52.27
N HIS A 600 25.11 -55.34 53.44
CA HIS A 600 24.90 -53.98 53.92
C HIS A 600 26.22 -53.27 54.28
N GLN A 601 27.16 -53.97 54.92
CA GLN A 601 28.49 -53.43 55.21
C GLN A 601 29.30 -53.18 53.94
N VAL A 602 29.18 -54.05 52.94
CA VAL A 602 29.82 -53.85 51.62
C VAL A 602 29.24 -52.63 50.92
N GLN A 603 27.92 -52.42 50.98
CA GLN A 603 27.27 -51.23 50.44
C GLN A 603 27.74 -49.94 51.14
N THR A 604 27.88 -49.94 52.47
CA THR A 604 28.36 -48.77 53.23
C THR A 604 29.83 -48.43 52.94
N LEU A 605 30.65 -49.43 52.59
CA LEU A 605 32.07 -49.20 52.26
C LEU A 605 32.29 -48.72 50.82
N LEU A 606 31.27 -48.86 49.97
CA LEU A 606 31.33 -48.51 48.55
C LEU A 606 30.45 -47.29 48.19
N SER A 607 29.70 -46.75 49.15
CA SER A 607 28.94 -45.49 49.03
C SER A 607 29.72 -44.34 49.62
#